data_AF-A0A841JC55-F1
#
_entry.id   AF-A0A841JC55-F1
#
_cell.length_a   1.000
_cell.length_b   1.000
_cell.length_c   1.000
_cell.angle_alpha   90.00
_cell.angle_beta   90.00
_cell.angle_gamma   90.00
#
_symmetry.space_group_name_H-M   'P 1'
#
loop_
_entity.id
_entity.type
_entity.pdbx_description
1 polymer ?
#
loop_
_entity_poly.entity_id
_entity_poly.type
_entity_poly.pdbx_seq_one_letter_code
_entity_poly.pdbx_strand_id
1 'polypeptide(L)'
;MFNNDSTTNIQNIKNDVESGQYDYNKGTQQMNSRNFPEAEKHFLEALKYKDHLSKETYVNTLVNLGICCVNQEKPDQAKEYWQQAADLGDKDAANNLKVLNERLKHK
;
A
#
# COMPACT_ATOMS: atom_id res chain seq x y z
N MET A 1 26.12 -24.30 33.72
CA MET A 1 24.93 -23.47 33.98
C MET A 1 24.60 -22.75 32.70
N PHE A 2 23.37 -22.89 32.21
CA PHE A 2 22.95 -22.53 30.86
C PHE A 2 23.13 -21.03 30.56
N ASN A 3 23.60 -20.74 29.34
CA ASN A 3 23.78 -19.39 28.81
C ASN A 3 22.42 -18.67 28.75
N ASN A 4 22.36 -17.49 29.36
CA ASN A 4 21.21 -16.57 29.29
C ASN A 4 21.25 -15.70 28.02
N ASP A 5 21.57 -16.28 26.87
CA ASP A 5 21.46 -15.60 25.56
C ASP A 5 20.02 -15.65 24.99
N SER A 6 19.02 -15.68 25.87
CA SER A 6 17.61 -15.49 25.51
C SER A 6 17.30 -14.03 25.13
N THR A 7 18.28 -13.13 25.14
CA THR A 7 18.17 -11.77 24.58
C THR A 7 18.33 -11.75 23.06
N THR A 8 18.65 -12.88 22.43
CA THR A 8 18.52 -13.01 20.98
C THR A 8 17.04 -12.97 20.63
N ASN A 9 16.60 -11.78 20.23
CA ASN A 9 15.62 -11.55 19.15
C ASN A 9 14.18 -11.13 19.51
N ILE A 10 13.79 -10.76 20.74
CA ILE A 10 12.43 -10.19 20.93
C ILE A 10 12.34 -8.75 20.40
N GLN A 11 13.35 -7.92 20.63
CA GLN A 11 13.39 -6.54 20.11
C GLN A 11 13.44 -6.50 18.57
N ASN A 12 14.18 -7.42 17.97
CA ASN A 12 14.33 -7.52 16.52
C ASN A 12 13.11 -8.18 15.85
N ILE A 13 12.48 -9.20 16.46
CA ILE A 13 11.15 -9.69 16.02
C ILE A 13 10.08 -8.59 16.12
N LYS A 14 10.16 -7.70 17.11
CA LYS A 14 9.22 -6.58 17.25
C LYS A 14 9.38 -5.54 16.13
N ASN A 15 10.61 -5.31 15.67
CA ASN A 15 10.93 -4.40 14.56
C ASN A 15 10.63 -5.02 13.18
N ASP A 16 10.78 -6.35 13.04
CA ASP A 16 10.58 -7.06 11.77
C ASP A 16 9.09 -7.32 11.43
N VAL A 17 8.18 -7.15 12.39
CA VAL A 17 6.72 -7.20 12.19
C VAL A 17 6.13 -5.83 11.83
N GLU A 18 6.91 -4.74 11.95
CA GLU A 18 6.34 -3.38 12.08
C GLU A 18 6.55 -2.39 10.94
N SER A 19 7.23 -2.70 9.85
CA SER A 19 7.56 -1.63 8.91
C SER A 19 6.68 -1.56 7.65
N GLY A 20 6.57 -2.65 6.89
CA GLY A 20 5.74 -2.70 5.67
C GLY A 20 4.31 -3.21 5.90
N GLN A 21 4.21 -4.41 6.48
CA GLN A 21 2.93 -5.12 6.61
C GLN A 21 2.00 -4.49 7.66
N TYR A 22 2.57 -3.95 8.74
CA TYR A 22 1.83 -3.20 9.75
C TYR A 22 1.13 -2.00 9.13
N ASP A 23 1.87 -1.18 8.38
CA ASP A 23 1.34 0.00 7.72
C ASP A 23 0.33 -0.35 6.62
N TYR A 24 0.56 -1.42 5.85
CA TYR A 24 -0.46 -1.92 4.92
C TYR A 24 -1.78 -2.27 5.64
N ASN A 25 -1.70 -2.96 6.78
CA ASN A 25 -2.89 -3.34 7.55
C ASN A 25 -3.59 -2.09 8.11
N LYS A 26 -2.84 -1.10 8.62
CA LYS A 26 -3.38 0.18 9.09
C LYS A 26 -4.02 0.97 7.96
N GLY A 27 -3.37 1.06 6.80
CA GLY A 27 -3.93 1.68 5.59
C GLY A 27 -5.26 1.04 5.20
N THR A 28 -5.33 -0.29 5.21
CA THR A 28 -6.57 -1.04 4.93
C THR A 28 -7.68 -0.76 5.96
N GLN A 29 -7.34 -0.64 7.24
CA GLN A 29 -8.32 -0.23 8.27
C GLN A 29 -8.85 1.19 8.02
N GLN A 30 -7.98 2.14 7.66
CA GLN A 30 -8.39 3.51 7.33
C GLN A 30 -9.24 3.57 6.05
N MET A 31 -8.95 2.72 5.06
CA MET A 31 -9.79 2.56 3.86
C MET A 31 -11.22 2.14 4.22
N ASN A 32 -11.37 1.17 5.12
CA ASN A 32 -12.69 0.73 5.59
C ASN A 32 -13.44 1.84 6.33
N SER A 33 -12.71 2.67 7.08
CA SER A 33 -13.24 3.88 7.73
C SER A 33 -13.47 5.05 6.77
N ARG A 34 -13.20 4.89 5.46
CA ARG A 34 -13.22 5.94 4.42
C ARG A 34 -12.34 7.16 4.74
N ASN A 35 -11.32 6.96 5.57
CA ASN A 35 -10.34 7.99 5.91
C ASN A 35 -9.16 7.92 4.91
N PHE A 36 -9.43 8.36 3.68
CA PHE A 36 -8.47 8.25 2.57
C PHE A 36 -7.14 8.99 2.79
N PRO A 37 -7.10 10.18 3.42
CA PRO A 37 -5.83 10.85 3.71
C PRO A 37 -4.93 10.05 4.66
N GLU A 38 -5.51 9.42 5.70
CA GLU A 38 -4.72 8.62 6.64
C GLU A 38 -4.33 7.26 6.05
N ALA A 39 -5.22 6.67 5.24
CA ALA A 39 -4.90 5.48 4.47
C ALA A 39 -3.70 5.70 3.54
N GLU A 40 -3.68 6.82 2.81
CA GLU A 40 -2.58 7.19 1.91
C GLU A 40 -1.24 7.25 2.65
N LYS A 41 -1.19 7.90 3.82
CA LYS A 41 0.03 7.99 4.64
C LYS A 41 0.57 6.62 5.02
N HIS A 42 -0.31 5.75 5.53
CA HIS A 42 0.09 4.40 5.91
C HIS A 42 0.58 3.59 4.71
N PHE A 43 -0.12 3.63 3.58
CA PHE A 43 0.37 2.92 2.40
C PHE A 43 1.69 3.47 1.87
N LEU A 44 1.93 4.78 1.95
CA LEU A 44 3.22 5.38 1.60
C LEU A 44 4.34 4.91 2.54
N GLU A 45 4.07 4.78 3.85
CA GLU A 45 5.03 4.16 4.77
C GLU A 45 5.29 2.70 4.44
N ALA A 46 4.25 1.92 4.13
CA ALA A 46 4.40 0.53 3.73
C ALA A 46 5.34 0.38 2.52
N LEU A 47 5.24 1.30 1.54
CA LEU A 47 6.10 1.30 0.35
C LEU A 47 7.59 1.61 0.66
N LYS A 48 7.92 2.24 1.78
CA LYS A 48 9.33 2.43 2.17
C LYS A 48 10.03 1.11 2.46
N TYR A 49 9.27 0.10 2.84
CA TYR A 49 9.74 -1.24 3.16
C TYR A 49 9.31 -2.25 2.08
N LYS A 50 9.14 -1.80 0.84
CA LYS A 50 8.69 -2.63 -0.29
C LYS A 50 9.48 -3.94 -0.47
N ASP A 51 10.77 -3.94 -0.16
CA ASP A 51 11.63 -5.12 -0.32
C ASP A 51 11.29 -6.21 0.72
N HIS A 52 10.57 -5.85 1.78
CA HIS A 52 10.10 -6.74 2.84
C HIS A 52 8.60 -7.08 2.66
N LEU A 53 7.93 -6.52 1.64
CA LEU A 53 6.56 -6.86 1.31
C LEU A 53 6.51 -8.07 0.39
N SER A 54 5.47 -8.89 0.54
CA SER A 54 5.13 -9.84 -0.51
C SER A 54 4.75 -9.09 -1.80
N LYS A 55 4.97 -9.71 -2.97
CA LYS A 55 4.55 -9.13 -4.25
C LYS A 55 3.06 -8.75 -4.22
N GLU A 56 2.23 -9.61 -3.63
CA GLU A 56 0.79 -9.36 -3.49
C GLU A 56 0.51 -8.14 -2.62
N THR A 57 1.12 -8.03 -1.44
CA THR A 57 0.95 -6.86 -0.55
C THR A 57 1.41 -5.58 -1.24
N TYR A 58 2.55 -5.61 -1.92
CA TYR A 58 3.06 -4.46 -2.66
C TYR A 58 2.10 -4.01 -3.77
N VAL A 59 1.60 -4.95 -4.60
CA VAL A 59 0.61 -4.66 -5.65
C VAL A 59 -0.68 -4.10 -5.04
N ASN A 60 -1.22 -4.73 -3.99
CA ASN A 60 -2.43 -4.26 -3.32
C ASN A 60 -2.24 -2.87 -2.68
N THR A 61 -1.04 -2.57 -2.19
CA THR A 61 -0.69 -1.24 -1.66
C THR A 61 -0.79 -0.18 -2.74
N LEU A 62 -0.25 -0.45 -3.94
CA LEU A 62 -0.35 0.44 -5.10
C LEU A 62 -1.82 0.62 -5.56
N VAL A 63 -2.59 -0.46 -5.61
CA VAL A 63 -4.02 -0.40 -5.96
C VAL A 63 -4.78 0.51 -4.99
N ASN A 64 -4.58 0.32 -3.69
CA ASN A 64 -5.24 1.09 -2.65
C ASN A 64 -4.82 2.55 -2.64
N LEU A 65 -3.53 2.85 -2.88
CA LEU A 65 -3.06 4.23 -3.05
C LEU A 65 -3.78 4.93 -4.21
N GLY A 66 -3.96 4.24 -5.34
CA GLY A 66 -4.74 4.80 -6.44
C GLY A 66 -6.18 5.13 -6.05
N ILE A 67 -6.83 4.27 -5.25
CA ILE A 67 -8.18 4.55 -4.71
C ILE A 67 -8.16 5.75 -3.75
N CYS A 68 -7.17 5.84 -2.85
CA CYS A 68 -7.01 6.98 -1.95
C CYS A 68 -6.87 8.29 -2.73
N CYS A 69 -6.07 8.30 -3.80
CA CYS A 69 -5.84 9.46 -4.64
C CYS A 69 -7.10 9.90 -5.39
N VAL A 70 -7.87 8.98 -5.99
CA VAL A 70 -9.14 9.34 -6.66
C VAL A 70 -10.15 9.95 -5.69
N ASN A 71 -10.27 9.41 -4.48
CA ASN A 71 -11.19 9.94 -3.46
C ASN A 71 -10.76 11.30 -2.90
N GLN A 72 -9.50 11.70 -3.12
CA GLN A 72 -8.95 13.00 -2.74
C GLN A 72 -8.79 13.94 -3.94
N GLU A 73 -9.44 13.64 -5.07
CA GLU A 73 -9.38 14.45 -6.30
C GLU A 73 -7.96 14.62 -6.87
N LYS A 74 -7.09 13.62 -6.67
CA LYS A 74 -5.72 13.53 -7.20
C LYS A 74 -5.62 12.48 -8.32
N PRO A 75 -6.31 12.65 -9.48
CA PRO A 75 -6.39 11.62 -10.50
C PRO A 75 -5.04 11.30 -11.16
N ASP A 76 -4.13 12.28 -11.28
CA ASP A 76 -2.82 12.04 -11.91
C ASP A 76 -1.95 11.09 -11.07
N GLN A 77 -1.92 11.28 -9.75
CA GLN A 77 -1.23 10.37 -8.84
C GLN A 77 -1.88 8.99 -8.83
N ALA A 78 -3.22 8.92 -8.89
CA ALA A 78 -3.92 7.64 -8.97
C ALA A 78 -3.52 6.84 -10.22
N LYS A 79 -3.38 7.54 -11.35
CA LYS A 79 -2.96 6.97 -12.62
C LYS A 79 -1.58 6.33 -12.51
N GLU A 80 -0.62 7.00 -11.86
CA GLU A 80 0.74 6.48 -11.66
C GLU A 80 0.75 5.19 -10.84
N TYR A 81 0.03 5.16 -9.72
CA TYR A 81 -0.02 3.96 -8.87
C TYR A 81 -0.72 2.78 -9.55
N TRP A 82 -1.84 3.02 -10.24
CA TRP A 82 -2.54 1.98 -10.98
C TRP A 82 -1.78 1.50 -12.22
N GLN A 83 -1.00 2.37 -12.88
CA GLN A 83 -0.11 1.95 -13.95
C GLN A 83 0.96 0.98 -13.42
N GLN A 84 1.63 1.32 -12.32
CA GLN A 84 2.63 0.44 -11.71
C GLN A 84 2.04 -0.93 -11.31
N ALA A 85 0.85 -0.95 -10.69
CA ALA A 85 0.19 -2.21 -10.35
C ALA A 85 -0.21 -3.02 -11.59
N ALA A 86 -0.72 -2.36 -12.64
CA ALA A 86 -1.07 -3.01 -13.90
C ALA A 86 0.17 -3.61 -14.60
N ASP A 87 1.30 -2.91 -14.59
CA ASP A 87 2.57 -3.38 -15.15
C ASP A 87 3.09 -4.62 -14.41
N LEU A 88 2.73 -4.79 -13.14
CA LEU A 88 3.01 -5.97 -12.33
C LEU A 88 2.03 -7.13 -12.55
N GLY A 89 1.01 -6.93 -13.39
CA GLY A 89 0.02 -7.91 -13.81
C GLY A 89 -1.34 -7.78 -13.11
N ASP A 90 -1.58 -6.71 -12.35
CA ASP A 90 -2.85 -6.53 -11.65
C ASP A 90 -3.98 -6.09 -12.58
N LYS A 91 -5.03 -6.91 -12.66
CA LYS A 91 -6.15 -6.68 -13.57
C LYS A 91 -7.09 -5.60 -13.06
N ASP A 92 -7.24 -5.47 -11.75
CA ASP A 92 -8.13 -4.48 -11.15
C ASP A 92 -7.55 -3.08 -11.32
N ALA A 93 -6.24 -2.92 -11.15
CA ALA A 93 -5.50 -1.70 -11.47
C ALA A 93 -5.66 -1.31 -12.95
N ALA A 94 -5.51 -2.25 -13.88
CA ALA A 94 -5.69 -1.99 -15.31
C ALA A 94 -7.13 -1.53 -15.63
N ASN A 95 -8.13 -2.14 -15.01
CA ASN A 95 -9.53 -1.74 -15.15
C ASN A 95 -9.79 -0.35 -14.55
N ASN A 96 -9.28 -0.08 -13.35
CA ASN A 96 -9.40 1.21 -12.68
C ASN A 96 -8.75 2.33 -13.50
N LEU A 97 -7.56 2.07 -14.05
CA LEU A 97 -6.84 2.97 -14.94
C LEU A 97 -7.65 3.30 -16.19
N LYS A 98 -8.27 2.30 -16.82
CA LYS A 98 -9.14 2.50 -17.99
C LYS A 98 -10.34 3.38 -17.64
N VAL A 99 -11.05 3.07 -16.55
CA VAL A 99 -12.21 3.85 -16.09
C VAL A 99 -11.81 5.29 -15.78
N LEU A 100 -10.68 5.50 -15.12
CA LEU A 100 -10.17 6.83 -14.80
C LEU A 100 -9.84 7.62 -16.06
N ASN A 101 -9.13 7.02 -17.01
CA ASN A 101 -8.79 7.69 -18.27
C ASN A 101 -10.05 8.09 -19.07
N GLU A 102 -11.07 7.24 -19.13
CA GLU A 102 -12.35 7.60 -19.76
C GLU A 102 -13.03 8.78 -19.03
N ARG A 103 -13.05 8.76 -17.69
CA ARG A 103 -13.62 9.87 -16.92
C ARG A 103 -12.89 11.20 -17.16
N LEU A 104 -11.58 11.16 -17.33
CA LEU A 104 -10.76 12.37 -17.56
C LEU A 104 -10.94 12.95 -18.96
N LYS A 105 -11.29 12.14 -19.98
CA LYS A 105 -11.57 12.62 -21.35
C LYS A 105 -12.85 13.47 -21.44
N HIS A 106 -13.74 13.36 -20.47
CA HIS A 106 -15.03 14.05 -20.44
C HIS A 106 -15.09 15.20 -19.42
N LYS A 107 -13.96 15.55 -18.79
CA LYS A 107 -13.81 16.77 -18.00
C LYS A 107 -13.46 17.95 -18.89
#